data_AF-A0A7C1U118-F1
#
_entry.id   AF-A0A7C1U118-F1
#
_cell.length_a   1.000
_cell.length_b   1.000
_cell.length_c   1.000
_cell.angle_alpha   90.00
_cell.angle_beta   90.00
_cell.angle_gamma   90.00
#
_symmetry.space_group_name_H-M   'P 1'
#
loop_
_entity.id
_entity.type
_entity.pdbx_description
1 polymer ?
#
loop_
_entity_poly.entity_id
_entity_poly.type
_entity_poly.pdbx_seq_one_letter_code
_entity_poly.pdbx_strand_id
1 'polypeptide(L)'
;MSYAVAQEIASRLANITVANGYKTNAGQNVALGWRSIDRAEGLPSLTVTETGYEPDTEPARLPGRGRYRIQWAIEALVPVTGNALQTLYDIEADVIRALFDPNDSLGALTKKLTYSGRQFSREQAGSDIARLVTTIVTWHNEN
;
A
#
# COMPACT_ATOMS: atom_id res chain seq x y z
N MET A 1 8.86 -12.06 -9.23
CA MET A 1 9.33 -10.71 -8.83
C MET A 1 8.26 -9.95 -8.06
N SER A 2 7.00 -9.93 -8.50
CA SER A 2 5.90 -9.22 -7.81
C SER A 2 5.70 -9.64 -6.36
N TYR A 3 5.76 -10.95 -6.05
CA TYR A 3 5.58 -11.42 -4.67
C TYR A 3 6.64 -10.87 -3.69
N ALA A 4 7.91 -10.75 -4.09
CA ALA A 4 8.96 -10.17 -3.26
C ALA A 4 8.71 -8.68 -2.98
N VAL A 5 8.19 -7.95 -3.98
CA VAL A 5 7.78 -6.55 -3.84
C VAL A 5 6.61 -6.43 -2.87
N ALA A 6 5.61 -7.32 -2.98
CA ALA A 6 4.50 -7.37 -2.04
C ALA A 6 4.97 -7.60 -0.59
N GLN A 7 5.88 -8.56 -0.39
CA GLN A 7 6.46 -8.85 0.92
C GLN A 7 7.23 -7.65 1.50
N GLU A 8 8.02 -6.95 0.68
CA GLU A 8 8.73 -5.75 1.12
C GLU A 8 7.78 -4.59 1.46
N ILE A 9 6.72 -4.37 0.66
CA ILE A 9 5.67 -3.41 0.97
C ILE A 9 5.05 -3.76 2.34
N ALA A 10 4.61 -5.00 2.53
CA ALA A 10 4.01 -5.43 3.79
C ALA A 10 4.98 -5.30 4.98
N SER A 11 6.25 -5.65 4.79
CA SER A 11 7.30 -5.48 5.81
C SER A 11 7.46 -4.03 6.25
N ARG A 12 7.50 -3.09 5.29
CA ARG A 12 7.55 -1.64 5.59
C ARG A 12 6.28 -1.18 6.30
N LEU A 13 5.10 -1.58 5.82
CA LEU A 13 3.83 -1.23 6.45
C LEU A 13 3.71 -1.78 7.87
N ALA A 14 4.25 -2.96 8.15
CA ALA A 14 4.25 -3.54 9.49
C ALA A 14 5.03 -2.70 10.51
N ASN A 15 5.92 -1.82 10.05
CA ASN A 15 6.65 -0.89 10.91
C ASN A 15 5.83 0.35 11.31
N ILE A 16 4.61 0.54 10.78
CA ILE A 16 3.72 1.65 11.13
C ILE A 16 3.18 1.44 12.55
N THR A 17 3.95 1.92 13.52
CA THR A 17 3.58 1.93 14.93
C THR A 17 3.96 3.27 15.56
N VAL A 18 3.21 3.69 16.58
CA VAL A 18 3.51 4.90 17.35
C VAL A 18 4.90 4.81 18.00
N ALA A 19 5.31 3.60 18.41
CA ALA A 19 6.65 3.35 18.95
C ALA A 19 7.77 3.67 17.93
N ASN A 20 7.51 3.48 16.63
CA ASN A 20 8.42 3.83 15.55
C ASN A 20 8.25 5.29 15.06
N GLY A 21 7.50 6.12 15.78
CA GLY A 21 7.31 7.54 15.48
C GLY A 21 6.30 7.83 14.36
N TYR A 22 5.42 6.88 14.05
CA TYR A 22 4.25 7.09 13.18
C TYR A 22 3.07 7.66 13.98
N LYS A 23 2.05 8.15 13.27
CA LYS A 23 0.85 8.71 13.90
C LYS A 23 -0.12 7.62 14.38
N THR A 24 -0.08 6.46 13.75
CA THR A 24 -1.03 5.36 13.95
C THR A 24 -0.33 4.03 14.23
N ASN A 25 -1.12 3.03 14.63
CA ASN A 25 -0.68 1.64 14.79
C ASN A 25 -1.22 0.73 13.66
N ALA A 26 -1.42 1.28 12.46
CA ALA A 26 -2.00 0.54 11.33
C ALA A 26 -1.12 -0.66 10.89
N GLY A 27 0.16 -0.67 11.24
CA GLY A 27 1.10 -1.76 10.94
C GLY A 27 0.90 -3.02 11.79
N GLN A 28 0.04 -3.00 12.81
CA GLN A 28 -0.18 -4.17 13.67
C GLN A 28 -0.94 -5.31 12.96
N ASN A 29 -1.70 -4.99 11.92
CA ASN A 29 -2.52 -5.95 11.20
C ASN A 29 -2.39 -5.77 9.69
N VAL A 30 -1.26 -6.24 9.14
CA VAL A 30 -0.93 -6.17 7.71
C VAL A 30 -1.10 -7.53 7.05
N ALA A 31 -1.82 -7.58 5.94
CA ALA A 31 -2.03 -8.79 5.14
C ALA A 31 -1.66 -8.59 3.66
N LEU A 32 -1.34 -9.69 2.99
CA LEU A 32 -1.11 -9.74 1.54
C LEU A 32 -2.31 -10.38 0.83
N GLY A 33 -2.64 -9.88 -0.36
CA GLY A 33 -3.64 -10.46 -1.25
C GLY A 33 -5.05 -9.94 -0.98
N TRP A 34 -5.99 -10.86 -0.80
CA TRP A 34 -7.41 -10.56 -0.57
C TRP A 34 -7.77 -11.01 0.84
N ARG A 35 -8.38 -10.11 1.61
CA ARG A 35 -8.80 -10.40 2.98
C ARG A 35 -10.31 -10.40 3.07
N SER A 36 -10.88 -11.45 3.67
CA SER A 36 -12.24 -11.39 4.18
C SER A 36 -12.21 -10.60 5.48
N ILE A 37 -12.99 -9.53 5.57
CA ILE A 37 -13.02 -8.68 6.76
C ILE A 37 -13.72 -9.44 7.86
N ASP A 38 -12.95 -10.03 8.77
CA ASP A 38 -13.49 -10.48 10.04
C ASP A 38 -13.26 -9.38 11.08
N ARG A 39 -14.34 -8.90 11.70
CA ARG A 39 -14.30 -7.85 12.74
C ARG A 39 -13.46 -8.28 13.95
N ALA A 40 -13.27 -9.58 14.14
CA ALA A 40 -12.40 -10.12 15.19
C ALA A 40 -10.90 -9.88 14.92
N GLU A 41 -10.51 -9.57 13.67
CA GLU A 41 -9.11 -9.48 13.27
C GLU A 41 -8.41 -8.17 13.68
N GLY A 42 -9.12 -7.24 14.31
CA GLY A 42 -8.57 -6.00 14.85
C GLY A 42 -8.44 -4.90 13.79
N LEU A 43 -9.06 -3.75 14.07
CA LEU A 43 -8.91 -2.52 13.30
C LEU A 43 -8.05 -1.52 14.09
N PRO A 44 -7.22 -0.67 13.45
CA PRO A 44 -7.03 -0.54 12.01
C PRO A 44 -6.30 -1.72 11.37
N SER A 45 -6.60 -2.01 10.10
CA SER A 45 -5.92 -3.05 9.32
C SER A 45 -5.45 -2.53 7.96
N LEU A 46 -4.39 -3.13 7.42
CA LEU A 46 -3.85 -2.85 6.08
C LEU A 46 -3.84 -4.13 5.23
N THR A 47 -4.31 -4.05 3.99
CA THR A 47 -4.23 -5.14 3.01
C THR A 47 -3.51 -4.64 1.76
N VAL A 48 -2.53 -5.40 1.27
CA VAL A 48 -1.77 -5.07 0.05
C VAL A 48 -2.18 -6.00 -1.08
N THR A 49 -2.70 -5.45 -2.17
CA THR A 49 -3.17 -6.22 -3.33
C THR A 49 -2.52 -5.70 -4.62
N GLU A 50 -2.03 -6.63 -5.45
CA GLU A 50 -1.65 -6.31 -6.84
C GLU A 50 -2.93 -6.11 -7.67
N THR A 51 -3.08 -4.94 -8.30
CA THR A 51 -4.29 -4.59 -9.08
C THR A 51 -4.03 -4.40 -10.56
N GLY A 52 -2.78 -4.42 -11.00
CA GLY A 52 -2.43 -4.26 -12.40
C GLY A 52 -0.98 -4.63 -12.67
N TYR A 53 -0.76 -5.24 -13.82
CA TYR A 53 0.55 -5.60 -14.34
C TYR A 53 0.58 -5.25 -15.82
N GLU A 54 1.45 -4.32 -16.21
CA GLU A 54 1.51 -3.86 -17.59
C GLU A 54 2.97 -3.75 -18.04
N PRO A 55 3.31 -4.28 -19.23
CA PRO A 55 4.58 -3.95 -19.86
C PRO A 55 4.61 -2.45 -20.16
N ASP A 56 5.72 -1.80 -19.83
CA ASP A 56 5.99 -0.43 -20.21
C ASP A 56 6.27 -0.42 -21.71
N THR A 57 5.41 0.24 -22.47
CA THR A 57 5.52 0.35 -23.94
C THR A 57 6.46 1.45 -24.37
N GLU A 58 7.02 2.24 -23.43
CA GLU A 58 8.07 3.19 -23.77
C GLU A 58 9.30 2.48 -24.31
N PRO A 59 9.90 2.96 -25.42
CA PRO A 59 11.13 2.41 -25.94
C PRO A 59 12.17 2.33 -24.83
N ALA A 60 12.64 1.11 -24.53
CA ALA A 60 13.74 0.93 -23.61
C ALA A 60 14.93 1.75 -24.09
N ARG A 61 15.58 2.52 -23.19
CA ARG A 61 16.83 3.25 -23.51
C ARG A 61 17.92 2.31 -24.02
N LEU A 62 17.83 1.01 -23.71
CA LEU A 62 18.72 -0.05 -24.16
C LEU A 62 17.91 -1.11 -24.94
N PRO A 63 18.35 -1.51 -26.14
CA PRO A 63 17.72 -2.61 -26.88
C PRO A 63 17.69 -3.90 -26.05
N GLY A 64 16.55 -4.59 -26.03
CA GLY A 64 16.43 -5.93 -25.42
C GLY A 64 16.14 -5.99 -23.92
N ARG A 65 15.85 -4.87 -23.25
CA ARG A 65 15.40 -4.86 -21.84
C ARG A 65 13.96 -4.38 -21.74
N GLY A 66 13.03 -5.29 -21.43
CA GLY A 66 11.66 -4.91 -21.08
C GLY A 66 11.62 -4.07 -19.81
N ARG A 67 10.66 -3.16 -19.74
CA ARG A 67 10.26 -2.50 -18.50
C ARG A 67 8.81 -2.89 -18.23
N TYR A 68 8.44 -2.97 -16.97
CA TYR A 68 7.05 -3.20 -16.60
C TYR A 68 6.70 -2.42 -15.34
N ARG A 69 5.43 -2.10 -15.22
CA ARG A 69 4.86 -1.42 -14.06
C ARG A 69 3.84 -2.32 -13.38
N ILE A 70 3.86 -2.31 -12.06
CA ILE A 70 2.88 -3.00 -11.23
C ILE A 70 2.13 -1.96 -10.42
N GLN A 71 0.80 -2.01 -10.47
CA GLN A 71 -0.07 -1.19 -9.65
C GLN A 71 -0.46 -1.97 -8.39
N TRP A 72 -0.34 -1.32 -7.24
CA TRP A 72 -0.73 -1.87 -5.95
C TRP A 72 -1.80 -1.02 -5.30
N ALA A 73 -2.79 -1.67 -4.71
CA ALA A 73 -3.74 -1.07 -3.80
C ALA A 73 -3.37 -1.45 -2.37
N ILE A 74 -3.29 -0.43 -1.51
CA ILE A 74 -3.12 -0.59 -0.06
C ILE A 74 -4.43 -0.14 0.57
N GLU A 75 -5.23 -1.11 1.00
CA GLU A 75 -6.51 -0.85 1.64
C GLU A 75 -6.33 -0.72 3.14
N ALA A 76 -6.76 0.40 3.70
CA ALA A 76 -6.86 0.61 5.13
C ALA A 76 -8.32 0.61 5.57
N LEU A 77 -8.63 -0.13 6.64
CA LEU A 77 -9.95 -0.20 7.23
C LEU A 77 -9.91 0.31 8.67
N VAL A 78 -10.88 1.15 9.05
CA VAL A 78 -11.02 1.70 10.40
C VAL A 78 -12.48 1.73 10.83
N PRO A 79 -12.79 1.63 12.12
CA PRO A 79 -14.16 1.81 12.60
C PRO A 79 -14.62 3.24 12.35
N VAL A 80 -15.91 3.40 12.07
CA VAL A 80 -16.54 4.71 11.89
C VAL A 80 -16.83 5.29 13.25
N THR A 81 -15.88 6.08 13.73
CA THR A 81 -15.98 6.94 14.91
C THR A 81 -16.06 8.41 14.48
N GLY A 82 -16.24 9.33 15.44
CA GLY A 82 -16.29 10.77 15.15
C GLY A 82 -15.03 11.35 14.49
N ASN A 83 -13.91 10.63 14.54
CA ASN A 83 -12.62 11.02 13.95
C ASN A 83 -12.15 10.12 12.80
N ALA A 84 -12.98 9.20 12.29
CA ALA A 84 -12.56 8.19 11.32
C ALA A 84 -11.86 8.78 10.07
N LEU A 85 -12.37 9.89 9.52
CA LEU A 85 -11.77 10.53 8.36
C LEU A 85 -10.37 11.08 8.66
N GLN A 86 -10.19 11.70 9.83
CA GLN A 86 -8.87 12.17 10.27
C GLN A 86 -7.90 10.99 10.44
N THR A 87 -8.36 9.91 11.08
CA THR A 87 -7.57 8.68 11.22
C THR A 87 -7.15 8.12 9.86
N LEU A 88 -8.03 8.11 8.85
CA LEU A 88 -7.66 7.66 7.51
C LEU A 88 -6.60 8.58 6.86
N TYR A 89 -6.67 9.90 7.03
CA TYR A 89 -5.61 10.81 6.57
C TYR A 89 -4.27 10.56 7.27
N ASP A 90 -4.29 10.26 8.56
CA ASP A 90 -3.08 9.94 9.31
C ASP A 90 -2.48 8.60 8.87
N ILE A 91 -3.33 7.58 8.62
CA ILE A 91 -2.88 6.30 8.04
C ILE A 91 -2.29 6.51 6.65
N GLU A 92 -2.91 7.33 5.79
CA GLU A 92 -2.36 7.64 4.46
C GLU A 92 -0.95 8.22 4.55
N ALA A 93 -0.76 9.22 5.42
CA ALA A 93 0.54 9.85 5.63
C ALA A 93 1.58 8.85 6.16
N ASP A 94 1.18 7.98 7.09
CA ASP A 94 2.04 6.92 7.62
C ASP A 94 2.41 5.88 6.54
N VAL A 95 1.45 5.47 5.69
CA VAL A 95 1.67 4.56 4.54
C VAL A 95 2.67 5.17 3.56
N ILE A 96 2.47 6.44 3.17
CA ILE A 96 3.40 7.13 2.26
C ILE A 96 4.79 7.22 2.90
N ARG A 97 4.88 7.60 4.18
CA ARG A 97 6.17 7.67 4.86
C ARG A 97 6.85 6.30 4.89
N ALA A 98 6.16 5.25 5.33
CA ALA A 98 6.73 3.92 5.46
C ALA A 98 7.27 3.36 4.14
N LEU A 99 6.64 3.71 3.01
CA LEU A 99 7.03 3.19 1.70
C LEU A 99 8.12 3.99 1.02
N PHE A 100 8.20 5.31 1.26
CA PHE A 100 9.14 6.19 0.56
C PHE A 100 10.37 6.59 1.41
N ASP A 101 10.32 6.43 2.74
CA ASP A 101 11.42 6.70 3.67
C ASP A 101 12.04 5.37 4.15
N PRO A 102 13.36 5.15 4.05
CA PRO A 102 14.42 6.08 3.61
C PRO A 102 14.65 6.12 2.09
N ASN A 103 14.01 5.24 1.32
CA ASN A 103 14.14 5.23 -0.14
C ASN A 103 12.91 4.65 -0.82
N ASP A 104 12.72 5.01 -2.08
CA ASP A 104 11.64 4.59 -2.97
C ASP A 104 11.96 3.30 -3.76
N SER A 105 13.09 2.66 -3.46
CA SER A 105 13.60 1.49 -4.21
C SER A 105 13.08 0.14 -3.71
N LEU A 106 12.32 0.12 -2.61
CA LEU A 106 11.83 -1.09 -1.94
C LEU A 106 12.95 -2.14 -1.79
N GLY A 107 14.09 -1.75 -1.21
CA GLY A 107 15.24 -2.65 -1.05
C GLY A 107 15.90 -3.04 -2.37
N ALA A 108 15.98 -2.10 -3.32
CA ALA A 108 16.44 -2.30 -4.70
C ALA A 108 15.58 -3.26 -5.56
N LEU A 109 14.38 -3.65 -5.10
CA LEU A 109 13.42 -4.45 -5.87
C LEU A 109 12.71 -3.64 -6.96
N THR A 110 12.66 -2.32 -6.81
CA THR A 110 12.05 -1.39 -7.76
C THR A 110 13.07 -0.36 -8.23
N LYS A 111 12.86 0.17 -9.44
CA LYS A 111 13.61 1.32 -9.95
C LYS A 111 12.98 2.65 -9.55
N LYS A 112 11.67 2.63 -9.35
CA LYS A 112 10.88 3.79 -8.97
C LYS A 112 9.62 3.31 -8.27
N LEU A 113 9.24 4.02 -7.24
CA LEU A 113 7.93 3.92 -6.61
C LEU A 113 7.22 5.28 -6.79
N THR A 114 5.97 5.25 -7.20
CA THR A 114 5.16 6.46 -7.42
C THR A 114 3.85 6.35 -6.65
N TYR A 115 3.45 7.41 -5.96
CA TYR A 115 2.10 7.54 -5.41
C TYR A 115 1.14 7.95 -6.53
N SER A 116 0.07 7.18 -6.74
CA SER A 116 -0.87 7.37 -7.84
C SER A 116 -2.22 7.95 -7.39
N GLY A 117 -2.48 8.01 -6.08
CA GLY A 117 -3.70 8.62 -5.56
C GLY A 117 -4.29 7.89 -4.35
N ARG A 118 -5.46 8.38 -3.95
CA ARG A 118 -6.25 7.83 -2.83
C ARG A 118 -7.73 7.84 -3.15
N GLN A 119 -8.47 6.96 -2.49
CA GLN A 119 -9.92 6.95 -2.49
C GLN A 119 -10.45 6.65 -1.08
N PHE A 120 -11.33 7.53 -0.58
CA PHE A 120 -12.08 7.29 0.66
C PHE A 120 -13.46 6.75 0.34
N SER A 121 -13.92 5.79 1.11
CA SER A 121 -15.27 5.24 0.97
C SER A 121 -15.71 4.59 2.28
N ARG A 122 -16.96 4.13 2.33
CA ARG A 122 -17.31 3.03 3.24
C ARG A 122 -16.88 1.72 2.60
N GLU A 123 -16.61 0.72 3.42
CA GLU A 123 -16.33 -0.63 2.94
C GLU A 123 -17.51 -1.16 2.10
N GLN A 124 -18.72 -1.05 2.65
CA GLN A 124 -20.00 -1.28 1.98
C GLN A 124 -21.02 -0.18 2.36
N ALA A 125 -22.09 -0.04 1.58
CA ALA A 125 -23.16 0.89 1.91
C ALA A 125 -23.78 0.54 3.27
N GLY A 126 -23.82 1.50 4.20
CA GLY A 126 -24.31 1.29 5.56
C GLY A 126 -23.31 0.63 6.52
N SER A 127 -22.09 0.29 6.06
CA SER A 127 -21.04 -0.27 6.92
C SER A 127 -20.56 0.73 7.97
N ASP A 128 -20.31 0.25 9.17
CA ASP A 128 -19.62 0.95 10.27
C ASP A 128 -18.09 0.92 10.11
N ILE A 129 -17.59 0.53 8.94
CA ILE A 129 -16.18 0.55 8.58
C ILE A 129 -15.94 1.60 7.48
N ALA A 130 -15.00 2.50 7.75
CA ALA A 130 -14.49 3.45 6.78
C ALA A 130 -13.24 2.85 6.13
N ARG A 131 -13.09 3.15 4.83
CA ARG A 131 -12.05 2.61 3.99
C ARG A 131 -11.25 3.73 3.33
N LEU A 132 -9.95 3.55 3.29
CA LEU A 132 -9.02 4.24 2.40
C LEU A 132 -8.39 3.21 1.47
N VAL A 133 -8.30 3.52 0.18
CA VAL A 133 -7.43 2.81 -0.75
C VAL A 133 -6.34 3.78 -1.20
N THR A 134 -5.09 3.46 -0.89
CA THR A 134 -3.91 4.17 -1.39
C THR A 134 -3.34 3.40 -2.56
N THR A 135 -3.22 4.05 -3.72
CA THR A 135 -2.68 3.42 -4.93
C THR A 135 -1.25 3.85 -5.16
N ILE A 136 -0.36 2.88 -5.35
CA ILE A 136 1.03 3.11 -5.73
C ILE A 136 1.37 2.34 -7.01
N VAL A 137 2.43 2.77 -7.70
CA VAL A 137 2.95 2.10 -8.90
C VAL A 137 4.44 1.87 -8.73
N THR A 138 4.87 0.62 -8.93
CA THR A 138 6.28 0.23 -8.93
C THR A 138 6.77 -0.02 -10.35
N TRP A 139 7.97 0.44 -10.66
CA TRP A 139 8.60 0.26 -11.98
C TRP A 139 9.78 -0.70 -11.85
N HIS A 140 9.89 -1.61 -12.82
CA HIS A 140 10.89 -2.68 -12.82
C HIS A 140 11.54 -2.82 -14.19
N ASN A 141 12.75 -3.37 -14.19
CA ASN A 141 13.40 -3.84 -15.41
C ASN A 141 13.24 -5.35 -15.48
N GLU A 142 13.03 -5.86 -16.68
CA GLU A 142 13.23 -7.27 -17.00
C GLU A 142 14.74 -7.54 -17.00
N ASN A 143 15.18 -8.54 -16.23
CA ASN A 143 16.57 -8.99 -16.18
C ASN A 143 16.83 -10.06 -17.22
#